data_AF-A0A0Q8ZI55-F1
#
_entry.id   AF-A0A0Q8ZI55-F1
#
_cell.length_a   1.000
_cell.length_b   1.000
_cell.length_c   1.000
_cell.angle_alpha   90.00
_cell.angle_beta   90.00
_cell.angle_gamma   90.00
#
_symmetry.space_group_name_H-M   'P 1'
#
loop_
_entity.id
_entity.type
_entity.pdbx_description
1 polymer ?
#
loop_
_entity_poly.entity_id
_entity_poly.type
_entity_poly.pdbx_seq_one_letter_code
_entity_poly.pdbx_strand_id
1 'polypeptide(L)'
;MVAFETRHGVRLPHGYRTFLREVGNGGIGPDYGLLPLTRWSAHDIPTAGQQLGRVFALEPTDAVAADWAQLCAMGNNSYAGTHTVVHRGCLEMTLLVISGPARGRLLDADLGDLAAPPVLHPQPDFLTWYEDWLDALPEGRIVPDFRDQIHGSSEDLVDVLTASGSPGERRAAAYTLGGRQPLTGRARNALVQALADDPDRRVRMDAARTLAELDGDAAEVLASALKDPDHWVRRRALVCLLQVSNDETAYGSTARELLQDENPNVRMAAADLLARAGWTSSGHR
;
A
#
# COMPACT_ATOMS: atom_id res chain seq x y z
N MET A 1 18.00 -6.12 -15.66
CA MET A 1 18.75 -4.89 -15.31
C MET A 1 19.21 -4.10 -16.54
N VAL A 2 20.21 -4.54 -17.33
CA VAL A 2 20.74 -3.73 -18.47
C VAL A 2 19.67 -3.34 -19.49
N ALA A 3 18.82 -4.30 -19.89
CA ALA A 3 17.71 -4.02 -20.82
C ALA A 3 16.72 -2.97 -20.27
N PHE A 4 16.50 -2.93 -18.95
CA PHE A 4 15.65 -1.93 -18.31
C PHE A 4 16.30 -0.54 -18.36
N GLU A 5 17.58 -0.45 -18.01
CA GLU A 5 18.37 0.79 -18.07
C GLU A 5 18.41 1.38 -19.49
N THR A 6 18.69 0.54 -20.49
CA THR A 6 18.67 0.94 -21.91
C THR A 6 17.28 1.38 -22.34
N ARG A 7 16.23 0.63 -22.00
CA ARG A 7 14.84 0.96 -22.37
C ARG A 7 14.39 2.30 -21.81
N HIS A 8 14.82 2.64 -20.60
CA HIS A 8 14.37 3.85 -19.90
C HIS A 8 15.40 4.99 -19.93
N GLY A 9 16.54 4.81 -20.59
CA GLY A 9 17.58 5.85 -20.70
C GLY A 9 18.17 6.28 -19.36
N VAL A 10 18.16 5.39 -18.36
CA VAL A 10 18.66 5.67 -17.00
C VAL A 10 19.71 4.67 -16.58
N ARG A 11 20.47 5.02 -15.54
CA ARG A 11 21.31 4.08 -14.81
C ARG A 11 20.78 3.94 -13.40
N LEU A 12 20.52 2.72 -12.95
CA LEU A 12 20.09 2.45 -11.58
C LEU A 12 21.23 2.83 -10.58
N PRO A 13 20.91 3.25 -9.36
CA PRO A 13 21.90 3.51 -8.31
C PRO A 13 22.80 2.31 -8.02
N HIS A 14 24.04 2.56 -7.57
CA HIS A 14 25.04 1.51 -7.40
C HIS A 14 24.58 0.39 -6.46
N GLY A 15 24.12 0.74 -5.25
CA GLY A 15 23.66 -0.25 -4.26
C GLY A 15 22.53 -1.13 -4.79
N TYR A 16 21.52 -0.55 -5.45
CA TYR A 16 20.43 -1.32 -6.03
C TYR A 16 20.87 -2.21 -7.19
N ARG A 17 21.85 -1.78 -8.01
CA ARG A 17 22.43 -2.64 -9.05
C ARG A 17 23.15 -3.85 -8.47
N THR A 18 23.86 -3.67 -7.37
CA THR A 18 24.55 -4.76 -6.66
C THR A 18 23.52 -5.76 -6.14
N PHE A 19 22.48 -5.29 -5.44
CA PHE A 19 21.36 -6.14 -4.99
C PHE A 19 20.73 -6.95 -6.14
N LEU A 20 20.40 -6.29 -7.26
CA LEU A 20 19.79 -6.95 -8.43
C LEU A 20 20.68 -8.01 -9.09
N ARG A 21 22.00 -7.92 -8.91
CA ARG A 21 22.98 -8.85 -9.49
C ARG A 21 23.30 -10.01 -8.56
N GLU A 22 23.39 -9.73 -7.27
CA GLU A 22 24.00 -10.63 -6.29
C GLU A 22 22.98 -11.25 -5.34
N VAL A 23 21.85 -10.58 -5.11
CA VAL A 23 20.81 -11.02 -4.16
C VAL A 23 19.55 -11.48 -4.89
N GLY A 24 18.90 -10.59 -5.64
CA GLY A 24 17.63 -10.95 -6.27
C GLY A 24 16.92 -9.79 -6.98
N ASN A 25 15.87 -10.13 -7.74
CA ASN A 25 15.02 -9.16 -8.44
C ASN A 25 13.64 -9.09 -7.77
N GLY A 26 13.60 -8.46 -6.60
CA GLY A 26 12.52 -8.55 -5.63
C GLY A 26 12.83 -9.61 -4.56
N GLY A 27 11.84 -9.93 -3.73
CA GLY A 27 11.96 -10.97 -2.70
C GLY A 27 11.67 -10.45 -1.29
N ILE A 28 12.36 -11.00 -0.30
CA ILE A 28 12.15 -10.61 1.10
C ILE A 28 12.53 -9.14 1.30
N GLY A 29 11.74 -8.44 2.09
CA GLY A 29 11.87 -7.00 2.30
C GLY A 29 10.77 -6.49 3.23
N PRO A 30 10.79 -5.19 3.57
CA PRO A 30 9.75 -4.57 4.38
C PRO A 30 8.34 -4.78 3.82
N ASP A 31 7.35 -4.70 4.71
CA ASP A 31 5.92 -4.76 4.38
C ASP A 31 5.54 -6.01 3.53
N TYR A 32 5.33 -5.82 2.22
CA TYR A 32 4.89 -6.84 1.24
C TYR A 32 6.08 -7.45 0.48
N GLY A 33 7.30 -7.13 0.88
CA GLY A 33 8.52 -7.55 0.22
C GLY A 33 8.95 -6.60 -0.90
N LEU A 34 10.17 -6.83 -1.39
CA LEU A 34 10.72 -6.08 -2.50
C LEU A 34 10.04 -6.47 -3.80
N LEU A 35 9.59 -5.46 -4.54
CA LEU A 35 8.99 -5.62 -5.86
C LEU A 35 10.08 -5.98 -6.89
N PRO A 36 9.78 -6.89 -7.84
CA PRO A 36 10.65 -7.09 -9.00
C PRO A 36 10.79 -5.81 -9.81
N LEU A 37 11.97 -5.57 -10.40
CA LEU A 37 12.27 -4.43 -11.28
C LEU A 37 11.24 -4.25 -12.41
N THR A 38 10.61 -5.34 -12.85
CA THR A 38 9.59 -5.37 -13.91
C THR A 38 8.16 -5.14 -13.40
N ARG A 39 7.90 -5.28 -12.10
CA ARG A 39 6.57 -5.09 -11.50
C ARG A 39 6.40 -3.64 -11.04
N TRP A 40 6.67 -2.73 -11.97
CA TRP A 40 6.40 -1.32 -11.80
C TRP A 40 4.90 -1.07 -12.02
N SER A 41 4.12 -1.25 -10.95
CA SER A 41 2.70 -0.94 -10.96
C SER A 41 2.48 0.52 -10.56
N ALA A 42 2.74 1.43 -11.50
CA ALA A 42 2.04 2.70 -11.49
C ALA A 42 0.59 2.39 -11.86
N HIS A 43 -0.25 2.10 -10.85
CA HIS A 43 -1.68 2.16 -11.06
C HIS A 43 -2.25 3.56 -10.91
N ASP A 44 -1.50 4.55 -10.37
CA ASP A 44 -2.04 5.90 -10.18
C ASP A 44 -1.02 7.05 -10.33
N ILE A 45 0.09 6.89 -11.08
CA ILE A 45 0.89 8.05 -11.51
C ILE A 45 0.70 8.22 -13.03
N PRO A 46 -0.05 9.24 -13.52
CA PRO A 46 -0.50 9.39 -14.92
C PRO A 46 0.57 9.47 -16.02
N THR A 47 1.86 9.20 -15.74
CA THR A 47 2.97 9.46 -16.69
C THR A 47 4.15 8.48 -16.57
N ALA A 48 4.00 7.31 -15.95
CA ALA A 48 5.13 6.43 -15.61
C ALA A 48 6.13 6.14 -16.76
N GLY A 49 5.70 5.92 -18.00
CA GLY A 49 6.59 5.50 -19.10
C GLY A 49 7.78 6.42 -19.44
N GLN A 50 7.74 7.72 -19.09
CA GLN A 50 8.78 8.71 -19.42
C GLN A 50 9.42 9.40 -18.19
N GLN A 51 9.14 8.93 -16.97
CA GLN A 51 9.46 9.67 -15.75
C GLN A 51 10.81 9.31 -15.10
N LEU A 52 11.40 8.13 -15.33
CA LEU A 52 12.63 7.73 -14.62
C LEU A 52 13.85 8.60 -14.95
N GLY A 53 13.92 9.14 -16.17
CA GLY A 53 15.00 10.04 -16.61
C GLY A 53 14.82 11.49 -16.16
N ARG A 54 13.68 11.84 -15.57
CA ARG A 54 13.43 13.18 -15.04
C ARG A 54 14.05 13.32 -13.65
N VAL A 55 14.42 14.55 -13.31
CA VAL A 55 15.04 14.87 -12.02
C VAL A 55 13.96 14.92 -10.94
N PHE A 56 14.06 14.03 -9.96
CA PHE A 56 13.36 14.20 -8.69
C PHE A 56 13.96 15.39 -7.97
N ALA A 57 13.14 16.39 -7.64
CA ALA A 57 13.61 17.71 -7.25
C ALA A 57 13.95 17.85 -5.75
N LEU A 58 13.52 16.89 -4.92
CA LEU A 58 13.74 16.98 -3.48
C LEU A 58 15.23 16.78 -3.14
N GLU A 59 15.77 17.71 -2.37
CA GLU A 59 17.12 17.64 -1.81
C GLU A 59 17.12 16.80 -0.52
N PRO A 60 18.18 16.02 -0.24
CA PRO A 60 18.27 15.21 0.97
C PRO A 60 18.69 16.05 2.18
N THR A 61 17.85 17.02 2.56
CA THR A 61 18.06 17.93 3.71
C THR A 61 17.19 17.51 4.91
N ASP A 62 17.44 18.10 6.09
CA ASP A 62 16.53 17.95 7.23
C ASP A 62 15.21 18.74 7.05
N ALA A 63 15.10 19.55 6.00
CA ALA A 63 13.99 20.46 5.74
C ALA A 63 12.98 19.90 4.71
N VAL A 64 12.91 18.58 4.53
CA VAL A 64 12.06 17.90 3.52
C VAL A 64 10.64 18.46 3.46
N ALA A 65 10.00 18.68 4.61
CA ALA A 65 8.62 19.19 4.64
C ALA A 65 8.48 20.60 4.07
N ALA A 66 9.44 21.49 4.34
CA ALA A 66 9.45 22.86 3.83
C ALA A 66 9.78 22.88 2.33
N ASP A 67 10.79 22.11 1.92
CA ASP A 67 11.20 21.98 0.52
C ASP A 67 10.05 21.40 -0.32
N TRP A 68 9.35 20.38 0.20
CA TRP A 68 8.19 19.80 -0.46
C TRP A 68 7.02 20.78 -0.58
N ALA A 69 6.71 21.53 0.48
CA ALA A 69 5.67 22.55 0.43
C ALA A 69 5.97 23.62 -0.65
N GLN A 70 7.24 24.00 -0.81
CA GLN A 70 7.66 24.91 -1.87
C GLN A 70 7.47 24.28 -3.26
N LEU A 71 7.85 23.01 -3.44
CA LEU A 71 7.63 22.27 -4.69
C LEU A 71 6.13 22.16 -5.04
N CYS A 72 5.27 21.90 -4.05
CA CYS A 72 3.82 21.90 -4.18
C CYS A 72 3.30 23.27 -4.68
N ALA A 73 3.76 24.36 -4.08
CA ALA A 73 3.37 25.72 -4.49
C ALA A 73 3.78 26.05 -5.93
N MET A 74 4.85 25.42 -6.44
CA MET A 74 5.32 25.56 -7.83
C MET A 74 4.66 24.55 -8.80
N GLY A 75 3.77 23.67 -8.32
CA GLY A 75 3.19 22.59 -9.12
C GLY A 75 4.19 21.51 -9.55
N ASN A 76 5.30 21.37 -8.83
CA ASN A 76 6.38 20.42 -9.10
C ASN A 76 6.49 19.31 -8.03
N ASN A 77 5.39 18.99 -7.35
CA ASN A 77 5.26 17.90 -6.37
C ASN A 77 5.16 16.52 -7.04
N SER A 78 6.08 16.25 -7.96
CA SER A 78 6.11 15.03 -8.75
C SER A 78 7.16 14.05 -8.21
N TYR A 79 6.78 12.78 -8.11
CA TYR A 79 7.70 11.67 -7.86
C TYR A 79 8.42 11.19 -9.14
N ALA A 80 8.51 12.05 -10.14
CA ALA A 80 9.36 11.87 -11.31
C ALA A 80 10.78 11.49 -10.90
N GLY A 81 11.44 10.59 -11.64
CA GLY A 81 12.81 10.16 -11.32
C GLY A 81 12.92 9.10 -10.23
N THR A 82 11.81 8.55 -9.74
CA THR A 82 11.80 7.51 -8.69
C THR A 82 11.25 6.17 -9.19
N HIS A 83 11.64 5.08 -8.53
CA HIS A 83 11.22 3.71 -8.82
C HIS A 83 10.66 3.07 -7.55
N THR A 84 9.43 2.54 -7.60
CA THR A 84 8.84 1.82 -6.47
C THR A 84 9.57 0.52 -6.21
N VAL A 85 10.08 0.36 -4.98
CA VAL A 85 10.78 -0.85 -4.54
C VAL A 85 9.99 -1.65 -3.51
N VAL A 86 9.13 -1.01 -2.72
CA VAL A 86 8.20 -1.67 -1.80
C VAL A 86 6.81 -1.07 -2.00
N HIS A 87 5.80 -1.95 -2.07
CA HIS A 87 4.40 -1.57 -1.93
C HIS A 87 4.06 -1.65 -0.44
N ARG A 88 3.51 -0.62 0.20
CA ARG A 88 3.18 -0.60 1.65
C ARG A 88 1.68 -0.57 1.94
N GLY A 89 0.87 -0.38 0.91
CA GLY A 89 -0.59 -0.29 0.95
C GLY A 89 -1.08 0.36 -0.35
N CYS A 90 -2.41 0.44 -0.59
CA CYS A 90 -2.97 0.90 -1.88
C CYS A 90 -2.34 2.17 -2.48
N LEU A 91 -1.86 3.09 -1.63
CA LEU A 91 -1.25 4.35 -2.07
C LEU A 91 0.05 4.69 -1.32
N GLU A 92 0.45 3.92 -0.30
CA GLU A 92 1.70 4.13 0.43
C GLU A 92 2.80 3.25 -0.20
N MET A 93 3.91 3.87 -0.59
CA MET A 93 4.97 3.24 -1.37
C MET A 93 6.35 3.66 -0.87
N THR A 94 7.32 2.74 -0.83
CA THR A 94 8.74 3.12 -0.73
C THR A 94 9.33 3.25 -2.13
N LEU A 95 9.86 4.43 -2.41
CA LEU A 95 10.40 4.82 -3.70
C LEU A 95 11.92 4.99 -3.59
N LEU A 96 12.64 4.38 -4.53
CA LEU A 96 14.07 4.58 -4.74
C LEU A 96 14.29 5.74 -5.70
N VAL A 97 15.07 6.75 -5.30
CA VAL A 97 15.42 7.87 -6.19
C VAL A 97 16.44 7.40 -7.23
N ILE A 98 16.01 7.36 -8.50
CA ILE A 98 16.88 7.01 -9.63
C ILE A 98 17.60 8.25 -10.12
N SER A 99 16.93 9.39 -10.26
CA SER A 99 17.48 10.58 -10.90
C SER A 99 17.21 11.81 -10.03
N GLY A 100 18.25 12.56 -9.69
CA GLY A 100 18.15 13.79 -8.88
C GLY A 100 19.15 13.85 -7.73
N PRO A 101 19.08 14.90 -6.89
CA PRO A 101 20.06 15.15 -5.82
C PRO A 101 20.08 14.05 -4.75
N ALA A 102 18.91 13.51 -4.41
CA ALA A 102 18.77 12.39 -3.46
C ALA A 102 19.02 11.00 -4.10
N ARG A 103 19.64 10.92 -5.28
CA ARG A 103 19.85 9.66 -6.03
C ARG A 103 20.46 8.56 -5.15
N GLY A 104 19.83 7.38 -5.19
CA GLY A 104 20.24 6.19 -4.44
C GLY A 104 19.55 6.02 -3.09
N ARG A 105 18.98 7.09 -2.54
CA ARG A 105 18.21 7.08 -1.29
C ARG A 105 16.78 6.60 -1.52
N LEU A 106 16.14 6.20 -0.43
CA LEU A 106 14.75 5.79 -0.40
C LEU A 106 13.90 6.84 0.31
N LEU A 107 12.64 6.93 -0.10
CA LEU A 107 11.63 7.73 0.56
C LEU A 107 10.31 6.99 0.60
N ASP A 108 9.54 7.21 1.65
CA ASP A 108 8.15 6.79 1.72
C ASP A 108 7.25 7.91 1.22
N ALA A 109 6.33 7.55 0.33
CA ALA A 109 5.38 8.47 -0.28
C ALA A 109 3.96 7.98 -0.08
N ASP A 110 3.06 8.89 0.30
CA ASP A 110 1.62 8.71 0.18
C ASP A 110 1.16 9.25 -1.18
N LEU A 111 0.90 8.36 -2.13
CA LEU A 111 0.42 8.71 -3.45
C LEU A 111 -1.07 9.10 -3.46
N GLY A 112 -1.77 8.94 -2.34
CA GLY A 112 -3.15 9.37 -2.16
C GLY A 112 -3.28 10.83 -1.74
N ASP A 113 -2.21 11.41 -1.21
CA ASP A 113 -2.08 12.83 -0.87
C ASP A 113 -0.74 13.37 -1.36
N LEU A 114 -0.69 13.81 -2.62
CA LEU A 114 0.52 14.38 -3.22
C LEU A 114 0.93 15.74 -2.61
N ALA A 115 0.11 16.33 -1.74
CA ALA A 115 0.48 17.52 -0.98
C ALA A 115 1.23 17.17 0.31
N ALA A 116 1.01 15.97 0.86
CA ALA A 116 1.75 15.48 2.01
C ALA A 116 3.25 15.28 1.66
N PRO A 117 4.17 15.73 2.52
CA PRO A 117 5.59 15.55 2.27
C PRO A 117 6.00 14.08 2.37
N PRO A 118 6.86 13.59 1.45
CA PRO A 118 7.44 12.28 1.61
C PRO A 118 8.36 12.24 2.83
N VAL A 119 8.57 11.04 3.37
CA VAL A 119 9.54 10.80 4.43
C VAL A 119 10.82 10.25 3.80
N LEU A 120 11.91 11.00 3.88
CA LEU A 120 13.20 10.55 3.38
C LEU A 120 13.86 9.63 4.41
N HIS A 121 14.27 8.44 3.99
CA HIS A 121 15.01 7.52 4.85
C HIS A 121 16.42 8.08 5.14
N PRO A 122 16.91 7.95 6.38
CA PRO A 122 18.20 8.52 6.78
C PRO A 122 19.39 7.81 6.09
N GLN A 123 19.21 6.55 5.70
CA GLN A 123 20.26 5.76 5.05
C GLN A 123 20.70 6.38 3.72
N PRO A 124 22.01 6.38 3.45
CA PRO A 124 22.57 7.07 2.29
C PRO A 124 22.27 6.36 0.96
N ASP A 125 21.97 5.06 1.00
CA ASP A 125 21.62 4.28 -0.18
C ASP A 125 20.75 3.04 0.14
N PHE A 126 20.33 2.36 -0.93
CA PHE A 126 19.53 1.15 -0.88
C PHE A 126 20.14 0.00 -0.10
N LEU A 127 21.46 -0.25 -0.20
CA LEU A 127 22.03 -1.41 0.47
C LEU A 127 22.08 -1.16 1.97
N THR A 128 22.53 0.02 2.41
CA THR A 128 22.52 0.35 3.84
C THR A 128 21.10 0.31 4.41
N TRP A 129 20.11 0.80 3.68
CA TRP A 129 18.70 0.68 4.07
C TRP A 129 18.24 -0.78 4.18
N TYR A 130 18.63 -1.63 3.24
CA TYR A 130 18.23 -3.04 3.23
C TYR A 130 18.98 -3.88 4.28
N GLU A 131 20.25 -3.57 4.52
CA GLU A 131 21.08 -4.19 5.58
C GLU A 131 20.58 -3.80 6.96
N ASP A 132 20.30 -2.52 7.20
CA ASP A 132 19.68 -2.04 8.46
C ASP A 132 18.35 -2.77 8.71
N TRP A 133 17.56 -2.99 7.66
CA TRP A 133 16.32 -3.77 7.75
C TRP A 133 16.59 -5.25 8.08
N LEU A 134 17.59 -5.87 7.45
CA LEU A 134 17.98 -7.26 7.72
C LEU A 134 18.52 -7.44 9.14
N ASP A 135 19.36 -6.53 9.62
CA ASP A 135 19.99 -6.58 10.94
C ASP A 135 18.97 -6.37 12.08
N ALA A 136 17.83 -5.78 11.78
CA ALA A 136 16.72 -5.71 12.72
C ALA A 136 15.96 -7.03 12.89
N LEU A 137 16.05 -7.97 11.93
CA LEU A 137 15.30 -9.23 11.96
C LEU A 137 15.69 -10.18 13.12
N PRO A 138 16.98 -10.36 13.48
CA PRO A 138 17.39 -11.29 14.52
C PRO A 138 17.17 -10.79 15.96
N GLU A 139 17.02 -9.48 16.18
CA GLU A 139 16.93 -8.91 17.53
C GLU A 139 15.49 -8.86 18.10
N GLY A 140 14.48 -9.25 17.32
CA GLY A 140 13.07 -9.08 17.72
C GLY A 140 12.67 -7.61 17.95
N ARG A 141 13.53 -6.66 17.56
CA ARG A 141 13.26 -5.24 17.61
C ARG A 141 12.52 -4.86 16.34
N ILE A 142 11.23 -4.63 16.48
CA ILE A 142 10.46 -3.83 15.54
C ILE A 142 11.16 -2.46 15.46
N VAL A 143 11.86 -2.19 14.36
CA VAL A 143 12.46 -0.87 14.14
C VAL A 143 11.32 0.13 13.97
N PRO A 144 11.36 1.29 14.64
CA PRO A 144 10.28 2.29 14.58
C PRO A 144 9.87 2.75 13.18
N ASP A 145 10.77 2.66 12.19
CA ASP A 145 10.54 3.05 10.77
C ASP A 145 10.14 1.89 9.85
N PHE A 146 10.33 0.64 10.26
CA PHE A 146 9.99 -0.56 9.49
C PHE A 146 8.79 -1.29 10.11
N ARG A 147 7.68 -0.56 10.23
CA ARG A 147 6.37 -1.09 10.57
C ARG A 147 5.87 -1.74 9.28
N ASP A 148 5.67 -3.05 9.13
CA ASP A 148 4.56 -3.80 9.73
C ASP A 148 4.68 -5.35 9.58
N GLN A 149 5.76 -5.98 10.05
CA GLN A 149 5.72 -7.43 10.28
C GLN A 149 5.80 -7.70 11.78
N ILE A 150 4.68 -8.16 12.33
CA ILE A 150 4.66 -8.68 13.70
C ILE A 150 4.91 -10.18 13.62
N HIS A 151 6.02 -10.62 14.23
CA HIS A 151 6.34 -12.03 14.39
C HIS A 151 5.49 -12.62 15.52
N GLY A 152 5.10 -13.89 15.38
CA GLY A 152 4.22 -14.58 16.35
C GLY A 152 3.31 -15.57 15.65
N SER A 153 2.61 -16.43 16.39
CA SER A 153 1.56 -17.32 15.88
C SER A 153 0.31 -16.54 15.45
N SER A 154 -0.65 -17.19 14.78
CA SER A 154 -1.91 -16.52 14.42
C SER A 154 -2.70 -16.06 15.66
N GLU A 155 -2.53 -16.75 16.79
CA GLU A 155 -3.15 -16.36 18.07
C GLU A 155 -2.49 -15.10 18.64
N ASP A 156 -1.15 -15.01 18.59
CA ASP A 156 -0.43 -13.81 19.02
C ASP A 156 -0.84 -12.58 18.19
N LEU A 157 -1.03 -12.76 16.89
CA LEU A 157 -1.53 -11.67 16.02
C LEU A 157 -2.95 -11.26 16.35
N VAL A 158 -3.83 -12.20 16.71
CA VAL A 158 -5.19 -11.86 17.15
C VAL A 158 -5.15 -11.05 18.44
N ASP A 159 -4.30 -11.45 19.39
CA ASP A 159 -4.15 -10.72 20.64
C ASP A 159 -3.60 -9.31 20.38
N VAL A 160 -2.63 -9.15 19.48
CA VAL A 160 -2.14 -7.82 19.08
C VAL A 160 -3.24 -6.99 18.40
N LEU A 161 -3.97 -7.57 17.45
CA LEU A 161 -5.06 -6.88 16.73
C LEU A 161 -6.15 -6.39 17.69
N THR A 162 -6.42 -7.10 18.78
CA THR A 162 -7.53 -6.80 19.69
C THR A 162 -7.12 -6.02 20.92
N ALA A 163 -5.88 -6.14 21.39
CA ALA A 163 -5.44 -5.58 22.66
C ALA A 163 -4.37 -4.49 22.55
N SER A 164 -3.70 -4.33 21.40
CA SER A 164 -2.66 -3.31 21.29
C SER A 164 -3.24 -1.89 21.31
N GLY A 165 -2.64 -1.02 22.12
CA GLY A 165 -2.93 0.41 22.11
C GLY A 165 -2.39 1.14 20.87
N SER A 166 -1.48 0.52 20.12
CA SER A 166 -0.84 1.10 18.94
C SER A 166 -1.61 0.76 17.66
N PRO A 167 -2.17 1.75 16.93
CA PRO A 167 -2.81 1.50 15.64
C PRO A 167 -1.88 0.85 14.61
N GLY A 168 -0.59 1.18 14.66
CA GLY A 168 0.41 0.56 13.78
C GLY A 168 0.55 -0.94 14.04
N GLU A 169 0.57 -1.35 15.31
CA GLU A 169 0.67 -2.77 15.65
C GLU A 169 -0.59 -3.54 15.28
N ARG A 170 -1.77 -2.97 15.55
CA ARG A 170 -3.05 -3.58 15.14
C ARG A 170 -3.14 -3.74 13.62
N ARG A 171 -2.71 -2.73 12.86
CA ARG A 171 -2.68 -2.78 11.40
C ARG A 171 -1.74 -3.87 10.89
N ALA A 172 -0.52 -3.93 11.45
CA ALA A 172 0.46 -4.95 11.11
C ALA A 172 -0.08 -6.35 11.41
N ALA A 173 -0.79 -6.53 12.52
CA ALA A 173 -1.46 -7.78 12.86
C ALA A 173 -2.56 -8.14 11.86
N ALA A 174 -3.46 -7.19 11.52
CA ALA A 174 -4.51 -7.40 10.53
C ALA A 174 -3.95 -7.80 9.16
N TYR A 175 -2.87 -7.16 8.71
CA TYR A 175 -2.20 -7.50 7.46
C TYR A 175 -1.47 -8.84 7.51
N THR A 176 -0.72 -9.11 8.58
CA THR A 176 0.08 -10.35 8.71
C THR A 176 -0.83 -11.58 8.77
N LEU A 177 -2.04 -11.45 9.33
CA LEU A 177 -3.07 -12.50 9.26
C LEU A 177 -3.46 -12.82 7.80
N GLY A 178 -3.41 -11.84 6.89
CA GLY A 178 -3.59 -11.98 5.43
C GLY A 178 -2.58 -12.86 4.72
N GLY A 179 -1.40 -13.07 5.31
CA GLY A 179 -0.40 -14.01 4.80
C GLY A 179 -0.58 -15.45 5.29
N ARG A 180 -1.59 -15.72 6.16
CA ARG A 180 -1.69 -16.98 6.91
C ARG A 180 -2.94 -17.75 6.57
N GLN A 181 -2.80 -18.68 5.63
CA GLN A 181 -3.84 -19.64 5.29
C GLN A 181 -3.64 -20.99 6.01
N PRO A 182 -4.74 -21.64 6.46
CA PRO A 182 -6.11 -21.12 6.51
C PRO A 182 -6.31 -20.14 7.68
N LEU A 183 -7.20 -19.17 7.47
CA LEU A 183 -7.56 -18.22 8.51
C LEU A 183 -8.38 -18.92 9.60
N THR A 184 -7.98 -18.81 10.87
CA THR A 184 -8.74 -19.43 11.97
C THR A 184 -10.05 -18.67 12.20
N GLY A 185 -11.08 -19.33 12.73
CA GLY A 185 -12.35 -18.65 13.05
C GLY A 185 -12.18 -17.49 14.03
N ARG A 186 -11.23 -17.59 14.97
CA ARG A 186 -10.87 -16.51 15.89
C ARG A 186 -10.23 -15.33 15.15
N ALA A 187 -9.28 -15.59 14.25
CA ALA A 187 -8.68 -14.55 13.41
C ALA A 187 -9.71 -13.86 12.51
N ARG A 188 -10.65 -14.63 11.94
CA ARG A 188 -11.76 -14.08 11.17
C ARG A 188 -12.58 -13.10 11.99
N ASN A 189 -13.02 -13.53 13.17
CA ASN A 189 -13.86 -12.70 14.04
C ASN A 189 -13.13 -11.44 14.50
N ALA A 190 -11.83 -11.54 14.80
CA ALA A 190 -11.01 -10.38 15.18
C ALA A 190 -10.88 -9.37 14.03
N LEU A 191 -10.70 -9.83 12.78
CA LEU A 191 -10.67 -8.95 11.61
C LEU A 191 -12.04 -8.32 11.33
N VAL A 192 -13.13 -9.08 11.48
CA VAL A 192 -14.49 -8.56 11.34
C VAL A 192 -14.77 -7.47 12.37
N GLN A 193 -14.35 -7.68 13.61
CA GLN A 193 -14.47 -6.66 14.66
C GLN A 193 -13.62 -5.43 14.32
N ALA A 194 -12.34 -5.61 13.99
CA ALA A 194 -11.45 -4.52 13.62
C ALA A 194 -11.98 -3.71 12.42
N LEU A 195 -12.60 -4.36 11.42
CA LEU A 195 -13.28 -3.67 10.32
C LEU A 195 -14.46 -2.80 10.80
N ALA A 196 -15.19 -3.26 11.81
CA ALA A 196 -16.40 -2.60 12.30
C ALA A 196 -16.11 -1.42 13.24
N ASP A 197 -15.14 -1.55 14.15
CA ASP A 197 -15.02 -0.65 15.30
C ASP A 197 -13.61 -0.14 15.62
N ASP A 198 -12.56 -0.51 14.86
CA ASP A 198 -11.23 0.01 15.16
C ASP A 198 -11.20 1.55 15.00
N PRO A 199 -10.67 2.31 15.98
CA PRO A 199 -10.63 3.76 15.90
C PRO A 199 -9.77 4.27 14.73
N ASP A 200 -8.80 3.49 14.26
CA ASP A 200 -7.92 3.87 13.16
C ASP A 200 -8.45 3.33 11.81
N ARG A 201 -8.74 4.26 10.89
CA ARG A 201 -9.24 3.93 9.54
C ARG A 201 -8.33 2.98 8.76
N ARG A 202 -7.02 3.03 8.96
CA ARG A 202 -6.06 2.17 8.27
C ARG A 202 -6.17 0.73 8.75
N VAL A 203 -6.42 0.52 10.05
CA VAL A 203 -6.69 -0.83 10.59
C VAL A 203 -7.97 -1.37 9.98
N ARG A 204 -9.05 -0.58 9.91
CA ARG A 204 -10.30 -0.99 9.25
C ARG A 204 -10.08 -1.35 7.78
N MET A 205 -9.32 -0.55 7.04
CA MET A 205 -9.00 -0.81 5.63
C MET A 205 -8.20 -2.09 5.42
N ASP A 206 -7.22 -2.37 6.29
CA ASP A 206 -6.39 -3.58 6.17
C ASP A 206 -7.17 -4.82 6.61
N ALA A 207 -8.05 -4.71 7.60
CA ALA A 207 -8.99 -5.77 7.95
C ALA A 207 -9.93 -6.13 6.78
N ALA A 208 -10.51 -5.12 6.09
CA ALA A 208 -11.32 -5.33 4.89
C ALA A 208 -10.55 -6.08 3.81
N ARG A 209 -9.32 -5.65 3.50
CA ARG A 209 -8.51 -6.33 2.48
C ARG A 209 -8.19 -7.76 2.89
N THR A 210 -7.75 -7.98 4.12
CA THR A 210 -7.40 -9.32 4.59
C THR A 210 -8.58 -10.28 4.49
N LEU A 211 -9.78 -9.83 4.86
CA LEU A 211 -11.00 -10.61 4.68
C LEU A 211 -11.27 -10.88 3.19
N ALA A 212 -11.09 -9.89 2.31
CA ALA A 212 -11.30 -10.08 0.88
C ALA A 212 -10.33 -11.07 0.21
N GLU A 213 -9.08 -11.09 0.65
CA GLU A 213 -8.04 -11.96 0.07
C GLU A 213 -8.16 -13.41 0.53
N LEU A 214 -8.63 -13.64 1.76
CA LEU A 214 -8.55 -14.94 2.42
C LEU A 214 -9.89 -15.60 2.72
N ASP A 215 -10.97 -14.84 2.75
CA ASP A 215 -12.30 -15.33 3.10
C ASP A 215 -13.23 -15.27 1.89
N GLY A 216 -13.48 -16.45 1.31
CA GLY A 216 -14.36 -16.61 0.16
C GLY A 216 -15.83 -16.19 0.42
N ASP A 217 -16.20 -15.93 1.67
CA ASP A 217 -17.53 -15.49 2.09
C ASP A 217 -17.47 -14.15 2.88
N ALA A 218 -16.62 -13.22 2.43
CA ALA A 218 -16.48 -11.91 3.04
C ALA A 218 -17.50 -10.86 2.54
N ALA A 219 -18.34 -11.17 1.56
CA ALA A 219 -19.17 -10.17 0.87
C ALA A 219 -20.10 -9.39 1.81
N GLU A 220 -20.80 -10.07 2.72
CA GLU A 220 -21.71 -9.41 3.66
C GLU A 220 -20.97 -8.50 4.65
N VAL A 221 -19.81 -8.95 5.13
CA VAL A 221 -19.03 -8.19 6.12
C VAL A 221 -18.32 -6.99 5.49
N LEU A 222 -17.89 -7.11 4.24
CA LEU A 222 -17.35 -5.98 3.48
C LEU A 222 -18.46 -4.97 3.14
N ALA A 223 -19.68 -5.44 2.88
CA ALA A 223 -20.82 -4.55 2.61
C ALA A 223 -21.15 -3.66 3.80
N SER A 224 -20.95 -4.09 5.05
CA SER A 224 -21.17 -3.21 6.21
C SER A 224 -20.21 -2.02 6.24
N ALA A 225 -18.99 -2.17 5.74
CA ALA A 225 -17.98 -1.11 5.69
C ALA A 225 -18.27 -0.03 4.62
N LEU A 226 -19.29 -0.23 3.77
CA LEU A 226 -19.76 0.80 2.83
C LEU A 226 -20.42 2.00 3.54
N LYS A 227 -20.79 1.84 4.82
CA LYS A 227 -21.37 2.91 5.65
C LYS A 227 -20.37 3.54 6.61
N ASP A 228 -19.08 3.22 6.45
CA ASP A 228 -18.04 3.76 7.32
C ASP A 228 -18.01 5.30 7.24
N PRO A 229 -17.82 6.01 8.38
CA PRO A 229 -17.72 7.46 8.36
C PRO A 229 -16.54 7.97 7.51
N ASP A 230 -15.46 7.19 7.39
CA ASP A 230 -14.28 7.56 6.61
C ASP A 230 -14.39 7.11 5.14
N HIS A 231 -14.23 8.07 4.23
CA HIS A 231 -14.37 7.81 2.79
C HIS A 231 -13.30 6.87 2.24
N TRP A 232 -12.12 6.77 2.86
CA TRP A 232 -11.09 5.82 2.46
C TRP A 232 -11.50 4.38 2.76
N VAL A 233 -12.19 4.16 3.89
CA VAL A 233 -12.72 2.84 4.26
C VAL A 233 -13.87 2.45 3.32
N ARG A 234 -14.81 3.37 3.05
CA ARG A 234 -15.90 3.11 2.08
C ARG A 234 -15.36 2.74 0.70
N ARG A 235 -14.37 3.48 0.20
CA ARG A 235 -13.71 3.18 -1.08
C ARG A 235 -13.02 1.81 -1.04
N ARG A 236 -12.27 1.51 0.02
CA ARG A 236 -11.60 0.20 0.17
C ARG A 236 -12.60 -0.94 0.16
N ALA A 237 -13.71 -0.81 0.88
CA ALA A 237 -14.78 -1.80 0.91
C ALA A 237 -15.37 -2.07 -0.48
N LEU A 238 -15.63 -1.03 -1.29
CA LEU A 238 -16.07 -1.17 -2.68
C LEU A 238 -15.06 -1.96 -3.54
N VAL A 239 -13.78 -1.63 -3.42
CA VAL A 239 -12.70 -2.34 -4.13
C VAL A 239 -12.60 -3.81 -3.70
N CYS A 240 -12.72 -4.08 -2.40
CA CYS A 240 -12.70 -5.43 -1.86
C CYS A 240 -13.91 -6.25 -2.33
N LEU A 241 -15.11 -5.66 -2.35
CA LEU A 241 -16.32 -6.30 -2.87
C LEU A 241 -16.18 -6.71 -4.34
N LEU A 242 -15.54 -5.86 -5.15
CA LEU A 242 -15.25 -6.14 -6.56
C LEU A 242 -14.36 -7.39 -6.74
N GLN A 243 -13.53 -7.71 -5.73
CA GLN A 243 -12.65 -8.88 -5.75
C GLN A 243 -13.39 -10.17 -5.34
N VAL A 244 -14.31 -10.09 -4.38
CA VAL A 244 -14.90 -11.29 -3.76
C VAL A 244 -16.25 -11.71 -4.32
N SER A 245 -17.02 -10.79 -4.91
CA SER A 245 -18.38 -11.11 -5.35
C SER A 245 -18.75 -10.40 -6.65
N ASN A 246 -19.43 -11.14 -7.52
CA ASN A 246 -20.14 -10.59 -8.68
C ASN A 246 -21.64 -10.48 -8.44
N ASP A 247 -22.12 -10.86 -7.25
CA ASP A 247 -23.51 -10.80 -6.82
C ASP A 247 -23.74 -9.55 -5.97
N GLU A 248 -24.64 -8.68 -6.43
CA GLU A 248 -25.00 -7.44 -5.74
C GLU A 248 -25.86 -7.65 -4.48
N THR A 249 -26.33 -8.86 -4.18
CA THR A 249 -27.29 -9.11 -3.10
C THR A 249 -26.86 -8.49 -1.77
N ALA A 250 -25.56 -8.56 -1.43
CA ALA A 250 -25.03 -8.02 -0.17
C ALA A 250 -24.86 -6.49 -0.17
N TYR A 251 -24.58 -5.86 -1.31
CA TYR A 251 -24.09 -4.47 -1.37
C TYR A 251 -24.87 -3.53 -2.30
N GLY A 252 -25.76 -4.05 -3.13
CA GLY A 252 -26.30 -3.36 -4.30
C GLY A 252 -27.07 -2.08 -3.97
N SER A 253 -27.85 -2.06 -2.90
CA SER A 253 -28.57 -0.84 -2.47
C SER A 253 -27.60 0.24 -2.00
N THR A 254 -26.70 -0.10 -1.08
CA THR A 254 -25.71 0.85 -0.54
C THR A 254 -24.72 1.31 -1.60
N ALA A 255 -24.27 0.44 -2.51
CA ALA A 255 -23.41 0.85 -3.63
C ALA A 255 -24.11 1.86 -4.56
N ARG A 256 -25.43 1.74 -4.79
CA ARG A 256 -26.20 2.73 -5.57
C ARG A 256 -26.32 4.07 -4.83
N GLU A 257 -26.46 4.06 -3.52
CA GLU A 257 -26.44 5.28 -2.69
C GLU A 257 -25.08 6.00 -2.79
N LEU A 258 -23.99 5.23 -2.75
CA LEU A 258 -22.62 5.76 -2.85
C LEU A 258 -22.25 6.36 -4.22
N LEU A 259 -23.09 6.22 -5.25
CA LEU A 259 -22.96 6.99 -6.49
C LEU A 259 -23.15 8.50 -6.26
N GLN A 260 -23.75 8.89 -5.14
CA GLN A 260 -23.93 10.28 -4.71
C GLN A 260 -23.02 10.65 -3.53
N ASP A 261 -22.02 9.83 -3.20
CA ASP A 261 -21.07 10.11 -2.12
C ASP A 261 -20.34 11.45 -2.35
N GLU A 262 -20.06 12.19 -1.27
CA GLU A 262 -19.34 13.46 -1.33
C GLU A 262 -17.95 13.29 -1.97
N ASN A 263 -17.29 12.16 -1.72
CA ASN A 263 -15.96 11.88 -2.23
C ASN A 263 -16.00 11.32 -3.66
N PRO A 264 -15.35 11.96 -4.65
CA PRO A 264 -15.34 11.49 -6.04
C PRO A 264 -14.76 10.10 -6.24
N ASN A 265 -13.78 9.70 -5.42
CA ASN A 265 -13.16 8.38 -5.53
C ASN A 265 -14.09 7.27 -5.03
N VAL A 266 -14.98 7.57 -4.08
CA VAL A 266 -16.02 6.64 -3.63
C VAL A 266 -17.08 6.46 -4.71
N ARG A 267 -17.54 7.57 -5.33
CA ARG A 267 -18.51 7.52 -6.45
C ARG A 267 -18.01 6.67 -7.60
N MET A 268 -16.73 6.85 -7.99
CA MET A 268 -16.10 6.10 -9.07
C MET A 268 -16.02 4.60 -8.74
N ALA A 269 -15.55 4.25 -7.54
CA ALA A 269 -15.48 2.85 -7.11
C ALA A 269 -16.86 2.18 -7.05
N ALA A 270 -17.91 2.93 -6.67
CA ALA A 270 -19.28 2.42 -6.65
C ALA A 270 -19.81 2.16 -8.06
N ALA A 271 -19.52 3.05 -9.01
CA ALA A 271 -19.87 2.85 -10.42
C ALA A 271 -19.17 1.63 -11.00
N ASP A 272 -17.87 1.45 -10.72
CA ASP A 272 -17.10 0.29 -11.19
C ASP A 272 -17.65 -1.04 -10.65
N LEU A 273 -18.01 -1.07 -9.36
CA LEU A 273 -18.58 -2.25 -8.71
C LEU A 273 -19.93 -2.65 -9.32
N LEU A 274 -20.85 -1.69 -9.47
CA LEU A 274 -22.17 -1.93 -10.06
C LEU A 274 -22.07 -2.29 -11.55
N ALA A 275 -21.16 -1.66 -12.29
CA ALA A 275 -20.92 -2.02 -13.67
C ALA A 275 -20.46 -3.48 -13.78
N ARG A 276 -19.49 -3.92 -12.97
CA ARG A 276 -19.00 -5.31 -13.03
C ARG A 276 -20.12 -6.32 -12.78
N ALA A 277 -20.95 -6.09 -11.77
CA ALA A 277 -22.03 -7.02 -11.42
C ALA A 277 -23.22 -6.97 -12.42
N GLY A 278 -23.45 -5.82 -13.06
CA GLY A 278 -24.41 -5.68 -14.16
C GLY A 278 -24.01 -6.43 -15.44
N TRP A 279 -22.70 -6.52 -15.73
CA TRP A 279 -22.18 -7.28 -16.88
C TRP A 279 -22.32 -8.80 -16.70
N THR A 280 -22.11 -9.32 -15.49
CA THR A 280 -22.23 -10.76 -15.20
C THR A 280 -23.69 -11.24 -15.22
N SER A 281 -24.61 -10.40 -14.76
CA SER A 281 -26.06 -10.68 -14.75
C SER A 281 -26.72 -10.58 -16.13
N SER A 282 -26.10 -9.91 -17.10
CA SER A 282 -26.57 -9.82 -18.49
C SER A 282 -25.96 -10.89 -19.43
N GLY A 283 -24.85 -11.54 -19.04
CA GLY A 283 -24.24 -12.65 -19.80
C GLY A 283 -24.85 -14.04 -19.59
N HIS A 284 -25.90 -14.16 -18.77
CA HIS A 284 -26.61 -15.42 -18.46
C HIS A 284 -28.09 -15.40 -18.90
N ARG A 285 -28.44 -14.61 -19.91
CA ARG A 285 -29.77 -14.63 -20.54
C ARG A 285 -29.68 -14.96 -22.03
#